data_AF-A0A7X3FT10-F1
#
_entry.id   AF-A0A7X3FT10-F1
#
_cell.length_a   1.000
_cell.length_b   1.000
_cell.length_c   1.000
_cell.angle_alpha   90.00
_cell.angle_beta   90.00
_cell.angle_gamma   90.00
#
_symmetry.space_group_name_H-M   'P 1'
#
loop_
_entity.id
_entity.type
_entity.pdbx_description
1 polymer ?
#
loop_
_entity_poly.entity_id
_entity_poly.type
_entity_poly.pdbx_seq_one_letter_code
_entity_poly.pdbx_strand_id
1 'polypeptide(L)'
;MPSLDKVLQQVGQLNYVWTNTESLFIYLIAHLAGTSKDAAVIIFLTLNTTRARLDLLDRLAKLPATPPETRAAVLDLTERLKKEAKVRNKYNHCIYSFDSNGELSGTQLMRIVEFDDALKYGKAEALDDTEFERVQAAIRAITSVNRDLWAFFAASGIKP
;
A
#
# COMPACT_ATOMS: atom_id res chain seq x y z
N MET A 1 -15.86 -14.67 15.98
CA MET A 1 -15.98 -13.33 15.38
C MET A 1 -14.93 -12.43 16.01
N PRO A 2 -13.98 -11.89 15.24
CA PRO A 2 -13.06 -10.86 15.74
C PRO A 2 -13.86 -9.66 16.26
N SER A 3 -13.48 -9.09 17.40
CA SER A 3 -14.08 -7.84 17.86
C SER A 3 -13.70 -6.70 16.91
N LEU A 4 -14.56 -5.68 16.79
CA LEU A 4 -14.29 -4.48 16.00
C LEU A 4 -12.90 -3.90 16.29
N ASP A 5 -12.53 -3.85 17.57
CA ASP A 5 -11.22 -3.35 18.01
C ASP A 5 -10.06 -4.07 17.33
N LYS A 6 -10.16 -5.39 17.15
CA LYS A 6 -9.12 -6.18 16.46
C LYS A 6 -9.04 -5.80 14.99
N VAL A 7 -10.17 -5.56 14.34
CA VAL A 7 -10.22 -5.14 12.92
C VAL A 7 -9.59 -3.76 12.77
N LEU A 8 -10.02 -2.79 13.60
CA LEU A 8 -9.47 -1.43 13.59
C LEU A 8 -7.98 -1.43 13.88
N GLN A 9 -7.52 -2.25 14.83
CA GLN A 9 -6.09 -2.41 15.13
C GLN A 9 -5.30 -2.92 13.94
N GLN A 10 -5.81 -3.94 13.22
CA GLN A 10 -5.16 -4.45 12.02
C GLN A 10 -5.14 -3.45 10.87
N VAL A 11 -6.25 -2.75 10.62
CA VAL A 11 -6.32 -1.73 9.57
C VAL A 11 -5.37 -0.57 9.90
N GLY A 12 -5.30 -0.18 11.17
CA GLY A 12 -4.29 0.77 11.67
C GLY A 12 -2.86 0.29 11.42
N GLN A 13 -2.57 -0.97 11.75
CA GLN A 13 -1.27 -1.58 11.49
C GLN A 13 -0.94 -1.63 9.99
N LEU A 14 -1.91 -2.01 9.15
CA LEU A 14 -1.79 -2.04 7.68
C LEU A 14 -1.42 -0.66 7.13
N ASN A 15 -2.10 0.39 7.59
CA ASN A 15 -1.80 1.75 7.19
C ASN A 15 -0.42 2.22 7.68
N TYR A 16 -0.05 1.89 8.91
CA TYR A 16 1.27 2.19 9.45
C TYR A 16 2.39 1.56 8.61
N VAL A 17 2.33 0.24 8.38
CA VAL A 17 3.39 -0.45 7.61
C VAL A 17 3.43 0.04 6.16
N TRP A 18 2.28 0.39 5.58
CA TRP A 18 2.19 0.96 4.25
C TRP A 18 2.89 2.32 4.17
N THR A 19 2.48 3.30 4.98
CA THR A 19 3.04 4.65 4.96
C THR A 19 4.54 4.65 5.29
N ASN A 20 4.97 3.83 6.24
CA ASN A 20 6.39 3.70 6.56
C ASN A 20 7.19 3.15 5.37
N THR A 21 6.66 2.16 4.66
CA THR A 21 7.31 1.60 3.47
C THR A 21 7.31 2.57 2.29
N GLU A 22 6.22 3.30 2.08
CA GLU A 22 6.09 4.29 1.01
C GLU A 22 7.08 5.45 1.19
N SER A 23 7.41 5.84 2.43
CA SER A 23 8.41 6.88 2.70
C SER A 23 9.80 6.55 2.13
N LEU A 24 10.14 5.26 2.02
CA LEU A 24 11.41 4.80 1.47
C LEU A 24 11.53 5.08 -0.04
N PHE A 25 10.42 5.38 -0.71
CA PHE A 25 10.45 5.74 -2.14
C PHE A 25 11.25 7.00 -2.40
N ILE A 26 11.42 7.89 -1.40
CA ILE A 26 12.28 9.07 -1.49
C ILE A 26 13.71 8.65 -1.89
N TYR A 27 14.23 7.58 -1.29
CA TYR A 27 15.58 7.09 -1.55
C TYR A 27 15.70 6.43 -2.93
N LEU A 28 14.67 5.70 -3.35
CA LEU A 28 14.61 5.16 -4.70
C LEU A 28 14.53 6.26 -5.75
N ILE A 29 13.72 7.31 -5.53
CA ILE A 29 13.62 8.46 -6.43
C ILE A 29 14.99 9.14 -6.54
N ALA A 30 15.65 9.44 -5.41
CA ALA A 30 16.98 10.05 -5.40
C ALA A 30 17.99 9.22 -6.19
N HIS A 31 18.03 7.91 -5.94
CA HIS A 31 18.95 6.98 -6.60
C HIS A 31 18.68 6.86 -8.10
N LEU A 32 17.44 6.59 -8.49
CA LEU A 32 17.10 6.31 -9.89
C LEU A 32 17.10 7.57 -10.76
N ALA A 33 16.72 8.73 -10.20
CA ALA A 33 16.77 10.01 -10.92
C ALA A 33 18.15 10.69 -10.85
N GLY A 34 19.09 10.15 -10.07
CA GLY A 34 20.42 10.75 -9.88
C GLY A 34 20.38 12.14 -9.27
N THR A 35 19.48 12.37 -8.31
CA THR A 35 19.22 13.69 -7.70
C THR A 35 19.49 13.70 -6.20
N SER A 36 19.48 14.89 -5.59
CA SER A 36 19.64 15.03 -4.15
C SER A 36 18.42 14.50 -3.38
N LYS A 37 18.61 14.14 -2.11
CA LYS A 37 17.53 13.72 -1.22
C LYS A 37 16.43 14.79 -1.14
N ASP A 38 16.80 16.06 -1.03
CA ASP A 38 15.84 17.18 -0.93
C ASP A 38 14.98 17.30 -2.19
N ALA A 39 15.59 17.18 -3.38
CA ALA A 39 14.84 17.17 -4.63
C ALA A 39 13.90 15.96 -4.72
N ALA A 40 14.35 14.78 -4.28
CA ALA A 40 13.52 13.58 -4.23
C ALA A 40 12.34 13.72 -3.25
N VAL A 41 12.54 14.39 -2.10
CA VAL A 41 11.45 14.73 -1.16
C VAL A 41 10.42 15.63 -1.83
N ILE A 42 10.87 16.69 -2.53
CA ILE A 42 9.96 17.60 -3.26
C ILE A 42 9.15 16.82 -4.31
N ILE A 43 9.81 15.94 -5.09
CA ILE A 43 9.13 15.09 -6.08
C ILE A 43 8.09 14.18 -5.38
N PHE A 44 8.47 13.53 -4.28
CA PHE A 44 7.58 12.64 -3.52
C PHE A 44 6.35 13.37 -2.97
N LEU A 45 6.53 14.58 -2.45
CA LEU A 45 5.46 15.44 -1.93
C LEU A 45 4.55 15.98 -3.06
N THR A 46 5.10 16.19 -4.26
CA THR A 46 4.34 16.65 -5.42
C THR A 46 3.42 15.56 -5.97
N LEU A 47 3.82 14.29 -5.85
CA LEU A 47 3.01 13.14 -6.26
C LEU A 47 1.99 12.80 -5.18
N ASN A 48 0.76 13.32 -5.33
CA ASN A 48 -0.31 13.23 -4.32
C ASN A 48 -0.94 11.85 -4.16
N THR A 49 -0.58 10.86 -4.97
CA THR A 49 -1.13 9.51 -4.89
C THR A 49 -0.03 8.45 -4.90
N THR A 50 -0.22 7.38 -4.13
CA THR A 50 0.73 6.26 -4.13
C THR A 50 0.87 5.62 -5.50
N ARG A 51 -0.21 5.59 -6.30
CA ARG A 51 -0.16 5.12 -7.69
C ARG A 51 0.83 5.93 -8.52
N ALA A 52 0.75 7.27 -8.46
CA ALA A 52 1.66 8.13 -9.21
C ALA A 52 3.12 7.95 -8.77
N ARG A 53 3.36 7.77 -7.46
CA ARG A 53 4.71 7.47 -6.91
C ARG A 53 5.25 6.14 -7.43
N LEU A 54 4.45 5.07 -7.39
CA LEU A 54 4.83 3.76 -7.91
C LEU A 54 5.09 3.78 -9.42
N ASP A 55 4.24 4.51 -10.17
CA ASP A 55 4.41 4.63 -11.62
C ASP A 55 5.65 5.47 -11.99
N LEU A 56 6.03 6.46 -11.17
CA LEU A 56 7.31 7.16 -11.33
C LEU A 56 8.48 6.18 -11.15
N LEU A 57 8.48 5.39 -10.07
CA LEU A 57 9.55 4.42 -9.80
C LEU A 57 9.71 3.41 -10.94
N ASP A 58 8.61 2.86 -11.44
CA ASP A 58 8.62 1.93 -12.59
C ASP A 58 9.23 2.57 -13.84
N ARG A 59 8.88 3.84 -14.11
CA ARG A 59 9.38 4.57 -15.28
C ARG A 59 10.86 4.89 -15.15
N LEU A 60 11.29 5.35 -13.97
CA LEU A 60 12.70 5.62 -13.67
C LEU A 60 13.55 4.35 -13.78
N ALA A 61 13.08 3.23 -13.22
CA ALA A 61 13.79 1.95 -13.28
C ALA A 61 13.99 1.40 -14.71
N LYS A 62 13.09 1.77 -15.64
CA LYS A 62 13.13 1.34 -17.05
C LYS A 62 14.01 2.22 -17.92
N LEU A 63 14.62 3.29 -17.39
CA LEU A 63 15.55 4.11 -18.16
C LEU A 63 16.75 3.26 -18.64
N PRO A 64 17.27 3.51 -19.85
CA PRO A 64 18.42 2.78 -20.36
C PRO A 64 19.65 2.83 -19.45
N ALA A 65 19.82 3.95 -18.73
CA ALA A 65 20.93 4.17 -17.81
C ALA A 65 20.83 3.35 -16.50
N THR A 66 19.67 2.78 -16.17
CA THR A 66 19.49 1.99 -14.95
C THR A 66 20.10 0.60 -15.13
N PRO A 67 21.01 0.16 -14.23
CA PRO A 67 21.59 -1.18 -14.28
C PRO A 67 20.51 -2.28 -14.29
N PRO A 68 20.70 -3.39 -15.03
CA PRO A 68 19.71 -4.45 -15.12
C PRO A 68 19.28 -5.02 -13.77
N GLU A 69 20.23 -5.16 -12.83
CA GLU A 69 19.97 -5.67 -11.48
C GLU A 69 19.10 -4.70 -10.67
N THR A 70 19.42 -3.41 -10.69
CA THR A 70 18.62 -2.35 -10.07
C THR A 70 17.22 -2.31 -10.66
N ARG A 71 17.11 -2.40 -11.99
CA ARG A 71 15.82 -2.43 -12.69
C ARG A 71 14.95 -3.61 -12.24
N ALA A 72 15.52 -4.81 -12.24
CA ALA A 72 14.80 -6.02 -11.83
C ALA A 72 14.34 -5.92 -10.37
N ALA A 73 15.22 -5.49 -9.47
CA ALA A 73 14.90 -5.33 -8.05
C ALA A 73 13.78 -4.30 -7.82
N VAL A 74 13.88 -3.11 -8.41
CA VAL A 74 12.85 -2.07 -8.21
C VAL A 74 11.50 -2.51 -8.78
N LEU A 75 11.47 -3.12 -9.96
CA LEU A 75 10.22 -3.57 -10.58
C LEU A 75 9.55 -4.70 -9.78
N ASP A 76 10.30 -5.64 -9.20
CA ASP A 76 9.74 -6.65 -8.29
C ASP A 76 9.10 -6.00 -7.05
N LEU A 77 9.85 -5.10 -6.39
CA LEU A 77 9.40 -4.43 -5.16
C LEU A 77 8.14 -3.59 -5.40
N THR A 78 8.09 -2.82 -6.50
CA THR A 78 6.92 -2.00 -6.84
C THR A 78 5.73 -2.86 -7.27
N GLU A 79 5.93 -3.97 -7.99
CA GLU A 79 4.85 -4.88 -8.35
C GLU A 79 4.20 -5.51 -7.11
N ARG A 80 5.02 -5.96 -6.15
CA ARG A 80 4.55 -6.51 -4.87
C ARG A 80 3.74 -5.48 -4.09
N LEU A 81 4.20 -4.23 -3.99
CA LEU A 81 3.43 -3.16 -3.34
C LEU A 81 2.12 -2.83 -4.08
N LYS A 82 2.12 -2.83 -5.42
CA LYS A 82 0.89 -2.61 -6.22
C LYS A 82 -0.18 -3.67 -5.93
N LYS A 83 0.21 -4.92 -5.65
CA LYS A 83 -0.72 -5.98 -5.25
C LYS A 83 -1.36 -5.66 -3.90
N GLU A 84 -0.55 -5.29 -2.91
CA GLU A 84 -1.03 -4.98 -1.54
C GLU A 84 -1.81 -3.66 -1.46
N ALA A 85 -1.57 -2.71 -2.36
CA ALA A 85 -2.35 -1.47 -2.47
C ALA A 85 -3.85 -1.75 -2.61
N LYS A 86 -4.23 -2.82 -3.33
CA LYS A 86 -5.63 -3.20 -3.52
C LYS A 86 -6.28 -3.64 -2.20
N VAL A 87 -5.53 -4.35 -1.37
CA VAL A 87 -5.99 -4.82 -0.06
C VAL A 87 -6.14 -3.62 0.88
N ARG A 88 -5.13 -2.76 0.97
CA ARG A 88 -5.19 -1.52 1.75
C ARG A 88 -6.35 -0.62 1.34
N ASN A 89 -6.59 -0.44 0.04
CA ASN A 89 -7.70 0.37 -0.44
C ASN A 89 -9.07 -0.28 -0.14
N LYS A 90 -9.19 -1.61 -0.16
CA LYS A 90 -10.43 -2.32 0.21
C LYS A 90 -10.86 -1.96 1.64
N TYR A 91 -9.95 -2.05 2.61
CA TYR A 91 -10.27 -1.86 4.03
C TYR A 91 -10.26 -0.39 4.48
N ASN A 92 -9.65 0.52 3.73
CA ASN A 92 -9.74 1.96 4.03
C ASN A 92 -11.00 2.62 3.48
N HIS A 93 -11.62 2.02 2.46
CA HIS A 93 -12.82 2.56 1.81
C HIS A 93 -14.06 1.69 2.05
N CYS A 94 -14.03 0.80 3.04
CA CYS A 94 -15.19 0.04 3.43
C CYS A 94 -16.06 0.82 4.43
N ILE A 95 -17.37 0.74 4.24
CA ILE A 95 -18.33 1.24 5.23
C ILE A 95 -18.51 0.14 6.29
N TYR A 96 -18.42 0.50 7.58
CA TYR A 96 -18.75 -0.38 8.70
C TYR A 96 -20.22 -0.16 9.09
N SER A 97 -21.04 -1.21 9.10
CA SER A 97 -22.47 -1.14 9.47
C SER A 97 -22.71 -1.45 10.95
N PHE A 98 -23.60 -0.68 11.58
CA PHE A 98 -24.04 -0.84 12.98
C PHE A 98 -25.52 -1.27 13.03
N ASP A 99 -25.95 -1.99 14.08
CA ASP A 99 -27.36 -2.32 14.36
C ASP A 99 -28.09 -1.12 14.98
N SER A 100 -29.40 -1.33 15.18
CA SER A 100 -30.32 -0.42 15.84
C SER A 100 -29.97 -0.10 17.31
N ASN A 101 -29.09 -0.87 17.95
CA ASN A 101 -28.61 -0.60 19.32
C ASN A 101 -27.31 0.22 19.32
N GLY A 102 -26.77 0.58 18.14
CA GLY A 102 -25.44 1.18 18.03
C GLY A 102 -24.30 0.18 18.28
N GLU A 103 -24.62 -1.09 18.48
CA GLU A 103 -23.68 -2.19 18.45
C GLU A 103 -23.45 -2.62 17.00
N LEU A 104 -22.41 -3.38 16.72
CA LEU A 104 -22.08 -3.71 15.33
C LEU A 104 -22.88 -4.93 14.89
N SER A 105 -23.94 -4.75 14.07
CA SER A 105 -24.85 -5.82 13.57
C SER A 105 -24.22 -6.86 12.65
N GLY A 106 -22.89 -6.93 12.61
CA GLY A 106 -22.15 -7.55 11.53
C GLY A 106 -21.42 -6.48 10.74
N THR A 107 -20.11 -6.65 10.69
CA THR A 107 -19.15 -5.94 9.84
C THR A 107 -19.46 -6.26 8.38
N GLN A 108 -20.52 -5.69 7.82
CA GLN A 108 -20.76 -5.77 6.38
C GLN A 108 -19.81 -4.79 5.71
N LEU A 109 -18.80 -5.32 5.02
CA LEU A 109 -17.99 -4.55 4.09
C LEU A 109 -18.88 -4.09 2.93
N MET A 110 -19.47 -2.90 3.04
CA MET A 110 -20.24 -2.30 1.95
C MET A 110 -19.33 -1.40 1.13
N ARG A 111 -19.11 -1.78 -0.13
CA ARG A 111 -18.48 -0.92 -1.14
C ARG A 111 -19.58 -0.21 -1.92
N ILE A 112 -19.64 1.12 -1.83
CA ILE A 112 -20.44 1.89 -2.79
C ILE A 112 -19.65 1.91 -4.10
N VAL A 113 -20.24 1.36 -5.16
CA VAL A 113 -19.67 1.43 -6.51
C VAL A 113 -20.62 2.25 -7.35
N GLU A 114 -20.16 3.42 -7.78
CA GLU A 114 -20.88 4.27 -8.70
C GLU A 114 -20.76 3.66 -10.10
N PHE A 115 -21.89 3.27 -10.68
CA PHE A 115 -22.02 2.95 -12.10
C PHE A 115 -22.88 4.05 -12.74
N ASP A 116 -22.64 4.34 -14.02
CA ASP A 116 -23.19 5.49 -14.77
C ASP A 116 -24.73 5.66 -14.72
N ASP A 117 -25.49 4.68 -14.21
CA ASP A 117 -26.96 4.73 -14.18
C ASP A 117 -27.62 4.15 -12.90
N ALA A 118 -26.86 3.76 -11.86
CA ALA A 118 -27.43 3.32 -10.58
C ALA A 118 -26.42 3.29 -9.41
N LEU A 119 -26.82 3.84 -8.27
CA LEU A 119 -26.11 3.72 -6.99
C LEU A 119 -26.45 2.36 -6.36
N LYS A 120 -25.62 1.35 -6.60
CA LYS A 120 -25.82 0.00 -6.03
C LYS A 120 -24.96 -0.17 -4.78
N TYR A 121 -25.61 -0.57 -3.69
CA TYR A 121 -24.90 -1.08 -2.51
C TYR A 121 -24.17 -2.36 -2.89
N GLY A 122 -22.84 -2.38 -2.73
CA GLY A 122 -22.02 -3.55 -3.03
C GLY A 122 -22.39 -4.76 -2.16
N LYS A 123 -21.84 -5.93 -2.52
CA LYS A 123 -22.05 -7.18 -1.79
C LYS A 123 -21.54 -7.03 -0.35
N ALA A 124 -22.43 -7.24 0.63
CA ALA A 124 -22.05 -7.33 2.02
C ALA A 124 -21.16 -8.57 2.22
N GLU A 125 -19.88 -8.36 2.50
CA GLU A 125 -18.96 -9.42 2.94
C GLU A 125 -18.88 -9.37 4.46
N ALA A 126 -19.13 -10.51 5.11
CA ALA A 126 -18.92 -10.65 6.54
C ALA A 126 -17.40 -10.62 6.82
N LEU A 127 -16.99 -9.83 7.80
CA LEU A 127 -15.60 -9.78 8.24
C LEU A 127 -15.34 -10.99 9.14
N ASP A 128 -15.01 -12.10 8.50
CA ASP A 128 -14.73 -13.39 9.08
C ASP A 128 -13.22 -13.55 9.38
N ASP A 129 -12.86 -14.70 9.92
CA ASP A 129 -11.46 -15.02 10.22
C ASP A 129 -10.60 -15.08 8.93
N THR A 130 -11.21 -15.43 7.78
CA THR A 130 -10.55 -15.42 6.46
C THR A 130 -10.10 -14.03 6.04
N GLU A 131 -10.97 -13.02 6.20
CA GLU A 131 -10.66 -11.64 5.88
C GLU A 131 -9.63 -11.06 6.86
N PHE A 132 -9.67 -11.48 8.13
CA PHE A 132 -8.64 -11.13 9.13
C PHE A 132 -7.25 -11.67 8.75
N GLU A 133 -7.19 -12.93 8.29
CA GLU A 133 -5.96 -13.54 7.79
C GLU A 133 -5.43 -12.84 6.54
N ARG A 134 -6.32 -12.38 5.66
CA ARG A 134 -5.95 -11.61 4.46
C ARG A 134 -5.27 -10.30 4.80
N VAL A 135 -5.78 -9.56 5.79
CA VAL A 135 -5.12 -8.33 6.28
C VAL A 135 -3.76 -8.65 6.88
N GLN A 136 -3.65 -9.71 7.71
CA GLN A 136 -2.36 -10.14 8.25
C GLN A 136 -1.36 -10.52 7.16
N ALA A 137 -1.80 -11.22 6.12
CA ALA A 137 -0.96 -11.61 4.99
C ALA A 137 -0.42 -10.37 4.26
N ALA A 138 -1.28 -9.38 4.01
CA ALA A 138 -0.87 -8.12 3.40
C ALA A 138 0.14 -7.35 4.26
N ILE A 139 -0.09 -7.28 5.58
CA ILE A 139 0.87 -6.67 6.53
C ILE A 139 2.23 -7.35 6.40
N ARG A 140 2.29 -8.69 6.48
CA ARG A 140 3.53 -9.46 6.34
C ARG A 140 4.21 -9.23 5.00
N ALA A 141 3.44 -9.18 3.90
CA ALA A 141 3.96 -8.93 2.57
C ALA A 141 4.59 -7.54 2.46
N ILE A 142 3.92 -6.50 2.93
CA ILE A 142 4.43 -5.11 2.96
C ILE A 142 5.68 -5.02 3.84
N THR A 143 5.67 -5.63 5.04
CA THR A 143 6.84 -5.67 5.92
C THR A 143 8.03 -6.38 5.26
N SER A 144 7.78 -7.45 4.49
CA SER A 144 8.85 -8.08 3.73
C SER A 144 9.41 -7.15 2.66
N VAL A 145 8.55 -6.45 1.90
CA VAL A 145 9.03 -5.47 0.91
C VAL A 145 9.83 -4.36 1.58
N ASN A 146 9.42 -3.89 2.76
CA ASN A 146 10.16 -2.89 3.53
C ASN A 146 11.59 -3.37 3.82
N ARG A 147 11.73 -4.59 4.36
CA ARG A 147 13.03 -5.19 4.64
C ARG A 147 13.87 -5.39 3.38
N ASP A 148 13.25 -5.82 2.28
CA ASP A 148 13.92 -6.02 1.01
C ASP A 148 14.42 -4.68 0.42
N LEU A 149 13.67 -3.58 0.61
CA LEU A 149 14.11 -2.22 0.27
C LEU A 149 15.35 -1.82 1.07
N TRP A 150 15.37 -2.07 2.38
CA TRP A 150 16.55 -1.79 3.22
C TRP A 150 17.77 -2.60 2.80
N ALA A 151 17.58 -3.89 2.49
CA ALA A 151 18.65 -4.74 1.99
C ALA A 151 19.17 -4.26 0.63
N PHE A 152 18.26 -3.85 -0.27
CA PHE A 152 18.61 -3.26 -1.55
C PHE A 152 19.41 -1.95 -1.39
N PHE A 153 19.04 -1.08 -0.45
CA PHE A 153 19.77 0.15 -0.16
C PHE A 153 21.18 -0.13 0.32
N ALA A 154 21.35 -1.07 1.25
CA ALA A 154 22.65 -1.48 1.75
C ALA A 154 23.55 -2.05 0.64
N ALA A 155 23.00 -2.93 -0.21
CA ALA A 155 23.74 -3.53 -1.32
C ALA A 155 24.12 -2.52 -2.41
N SER A 156 23.26 -1.52 -2.65
CA SER A 156 23.45 -0.50 -3.70
C SER A 156 24.22 0.75 -3.20
N GLY A 157 24.65 0.77 -1.93
CA GLY A 157 25.34 1.92 -1.34
C GLY A 157 24.46 3.18 -1.19
N ILE A 158 23.14 3.02 -1.21
CA ILE A 158 22.18 4.12 -1.03
C ILE A 158 22.14 4.45 0.46
N LYS A 159 22.33 5.72 0.81
CA LYS A 159 22.23 6.20 2.20
C LYS A 159 20.84 6.80 2.46
N PRO A 160 19.93 6.05 3.10
CA PRO A 160 18.67 6.57 3.57
C PRO A 160 18.86 7.64 4.66
#